data_AF-A0A8H7C8P1-F1
#
_entry.id   AF-A0A8H7C8P1-F1
#
_cell.length_a   1.000
_cell.length_b   1.000
_cell.length_c   1.000
_cell.angle_alpha   90.00
_cell.angle_beta   90.00
_cell.angle_gamma   90.00
#
_symmetry.space_group_name_H-M   'P 1'
#
loop_
_entity.id
_entity.type
_entity.pdbx_description
1 polymer ?
#
loop_
_entity_poly.entity_id
_entity_poly.type
_entity_poly.pdbx_seq_one_letter_code
_entity_poly.pdbx_strand_id
1 'polypeptide(L)'
;MGKKGSVQLNPGEAAQPHHAWNETHGPKAVNQQPLWSTLFWKQCKHVISHHENTCKTGSWVFASSPFGANQIITGRIIEIICQESNQSLNIVLIDLFEILSERHPIFGMPMLSQPFGEQRTAAVHGQDILFDYNVQHDCPAVGCIGTEDNGAISHAPLERHVINAHAFHNAHLLREVIPR
;
A
#
# COMPACT_ATOMS: atom_id res chain seq x y z
N MET A 1 -11.81 7.30 18.50
CA MET A 1 -10.42 6.82 18.29
C MET A 1 -10.49 5.36 17.87
N GLY A 2 -10.00 5.03 16.67
CA GLY A 2 -9.93 3.65 16.20
C GLY A 2 -8.78 2.90 16.90
N LYS A 3 -8.89 1.57 17.04
CA LYS A 3 -7.81 0.75 17.60
C LYS A 3 -6.70 0.59 16.55
N LYS A 4 -5.42 0.76 16.93
CA LYS A 4 -4.29 0.56 16.01
C LYS A 4 -4.32 -0.84 15.38
N GLY A 5 -4.03 -0.93 14.08
CA GLY A 5 -4.09 -2.17 13.30
C GLY A 5 -5.50 -2.75 13.13
N SER A 6 -6.54 -2.02 13.55
CA SER A 6 -7.93 -2.45 13.30
C SER A 6 -8.36 -2.09 11.89
N VAL A 7 -9.24 -2.91 11.35
CA VAL A 7 -9.86 -2.72 10.04
C VAL A 7 -11.34 -2.48 10.21
N GLN A 8 -11.93 -1.70 9.31
CA GLN A 8 -13.37 -1.48 9.28
C GLN A 8 -13.98 -2.11 8.02
N LEU A 9 -15.03 -2.91 8.22
CA LEU A 9 -15.85 -3.49 7.14
C LEU A 9 -16.66 -2.42 6.42
N ASN A 10 -17.10 -2.70 5.18
CA ASN A 10 -18.01 -1.79 4.47
C ASN A 10 -19.40 -1.80 5.12
N PRO A 11 -19.93 -0.66 5.60
CA PRO A 11 -21.28 -0.60 6.14
C PRO A 11 -22.29 -0.46 4.98
N GLY A 12 -23.24 -1.40 4.87
CA GLY A 12 -24.41 -1.28 3.98
C GLY A 12 -24.68 -2.47 3.06
N GLU A 13 -23.77 -3.44 2.94
CA GLU A 13 -24.02 -4.64 2.13
C GLU A 13 -24.55 -5.77 3.01
N ALA A 14 -25.83 -6.10 2.82
CA ALA A 14 -26.42 -7.32 3.33
C ALA A 14 -25.58 -8.52 2.84
N ALA A 15 -24.95 -9.22 3.78
CA ALA A 15 -24.05 -10.35 3.54
C ALA A 15 -22.93 -10.05 2.53
N GLN A 16 -21.88 -9.33 2.96
CA GLN A 16 -20.64 -9.28 2.18
C GLN A 16 -20.20 -10.70 1.80
N PRO A 17 -19.90 -10.97 0.51
CA PRO A 17 -19.42 -12.27 0.09
C PRO A 17 -18.14 -12.61 0.84
N HIS A 18 -18.06 -13.83 1.35
CA HIS A 18 -16.82 -14.39 1.84
C HIS A 18 -16.01 -14.87 0.64
N HIS A 19 -14.70 -14.64 0.71
CA HIS A 19 -13.77 -15.05 -0.32
C HIS A 19 -12.83 -16.11 0.23
N ALA A 20 -12.62 -17.18 -0.53
CA ALA A 20 -11.46 -18.04 -0.31
C ALA A 20 -10.18 -17.24 -0.62
N TRP A 21 -9.05 -17.61 -0.01
CA TRP A 21 -7.77 -16.94 -0.29
C TRP A 21 -7.47 -16.84 -1.79
N ASN A 22 -7.77 -17.90 -2.55
CA ASN A 22 -7.51 -17.97 -3.99
C ASN A 22 -8.36 -17.02 -4.85
N GLU A 23 -9.42 -16.44 -4.27
CA GLU A 23 -10.29 -15.47 -4.92
C GLU A 23 -9.87 -14.02 -4.61
N THR A 24 -8.91 -13.84 -3.71
CA THR A 24 -8.31 -12.54 -3.36
C THR A 24 -7.03 -12.28 -4.18
N HIS A 25 -6.38 -11.14 -3.99
CA HIS A 25 -5.02 -10.90 -4.50
C HIS A 25 -3.93 -11.66 -3.71
N GLY A 26 -4.31 -12.31 -2.61
CA GLY A 26 -3.43 -13.03 -1.71
C GLY A 26 -2.49 -14.07 -2.35
N PRO A 27 -2.91 -14.85 -3.37
CA PRO A 27 -2.05 -15.82 -4.03
C PRO A 27 -0.86 -15.21 -4.78
N LYS A 28 -0.87 -13.89 -5.00
CA LYS A 28 0.27 -13.14 -5.57
C LYS A 28 1.30 -12.76 -4.51
N ALA A 29 0.96 -12.86 -3.22
CA ALA A 29 1.86 -12.50 -2.15
C ALA A 29 3.05 -13.46 -2.11
N VAL A 30 4.26 -12.92 -1.98
CA VAL A 30 5.49 -13.73 -1.95
C VAL A 30 5.70 -14.45 -0.60
N ASN A 31 4.99 -14.04 0.46
CA ASN A 31 5.07 -14.59 1.81
C ASN A 31 3.78 -15.28 2.27
N GLN A 32 3.23 -16.12 1.41
CA GLN A 32 2.01 -16.87 1.71
C GLN A 32 2.17 -17.82 2.91
N GLN A 33 1.12 -17.91 3.72
CA GLN A 33 1.01 -18.88 4.80
C GLN A 33 0.00 -19.96 4.41
N PRO A 34 0.30 -21.27 4.58
CA PRO A 34 -0.61 -22.36 4.23
C PRO A 34 -1.98 -22.27 4.92
N LEU A 35 -2.01 -21.73 6.15
CA LEU A 35 -3.25 -21.55 6.91
C LEU A 35 -4.23 -20.59 6.23
N TRP A 36 -3.75 -19.62 5.45
CA TRP A 36 -4.64 -18.61 4.85
C TRP A 36 -5.58 -19.22 3.81
N SER A 37 -5.14 -20.27 3.11
CA SER A 37 -5.94 -20.98 2.13
C SER A 37 -7.11 -21.77 2.73
N THR A 38 -7.08 -22.05 4.05
CA THR A 38 -8.17 -22.76 4.75
C THR A 38 -9.17 -21.82 5.42
N LEU A 39 -8.96 -20.50 5.31
CA LEU A 39 -9.79 -19.48 5.95
C LEU A 39 -10.66 -18.76 4.92
N PHE A 40 -11.74 -18.17 5.43
CA PHE A 40 -12.62 -17.27 4.68
C PHE A 40 -12.34 -15.82 5.05
N TRP A 41 -12.34 -14.98 4.03
CA TRP A 41 -11.91 -13.58 4.11
C TRP A 41 -13.04 -12.65 3.72
N LYS A 42 -13.11 -11.50 4.39
CA LYS A 42 -14.01 -10.39 4.06
C LYS A 42 -13.21 -9.16 3.70
N GLN A 43 -13.67 -8.46 2.67
CA GLN A 43 -13.03 -7.23 2.22
C GLN A 43 -13.33 -6.08 3.18
N CYS A 44 -12.27 -5.38 3.57
CA CYS A 44 -12.32 -4.22 4.46
C CYS A 44 -12.15 -2.92 3.68
N LYS A 45 -12.69 -1.82 4.22
CA LYS A 45 -12.63 -0.49 3.61
C LYS A 45 -11.29 0.20 3.84
N HIS A 46 -10.79 0.08 5.06
CA HIS A 46 -9.58 0.74 5.52
C HIS A 46 -8.98 0.01 6.72
N VAL A 47 -7.71 0.31 6.96
CA VAL A 47 -6.95 -0.07 8.14
C VAL A 47 -6.49 1.19 8.87
N ILE A 48 -6.50 1.15 10.20
CA ILE A 48 -5.91 2.21 11.03
C ILE A 48 -4.45 1.85 11.28
N SER A 49 -3.53 2.64 10.71
CA SER A 49 -2.09 2.45 10.87
C SER A 49 -1.62 2.66 12.32
N HIS A 50 -0.36 2.31 12.60
CA HIS A 50 0.27 2.50 13.90
C HIS A 50 0.30 3.96 14.36
N HIS A 51 0.41 4.89 13.40
CA HIS A 51 0.36 6.35 13.62
C HIS A 51 -1.06 6.93 13.45
N GLU A 52 -2.09 6.09 13.55
CA GLU A 52 -3.52 6.48 13.56
C GLU A 52 -4.02 7.10 12.25
N ASN A 53 -3.26 6.97 11.16
CA ASN A 53 -3.74 7.33 9.84
C ASN A 53 -4.73 6.28 9.31
N THR A 54 -5.78 6.74 8.64
CA THR A 54 -6.73 5.86 7.94
C THR A 54 -6.20 5.54 6.56
N CYS A 55 -5.71 4.32 6.37
CA CYS A 55 -5.16 3.86 5.09
C CYS A 55 -6.21 3.03 4.33
N LYS A 56 -6.46 3.37 3.07
CA LYS A 56 -7.45 2.72 2.21
C LYS A 56 -6.75 1.94 1.10
N THR A 57 -7.50 1.11 0.37
CA THR A 57 -7.04 0.59 -0.92
C THR A 57 -6.61 1.74 -1.82
N GLY A 58 -5.44 1.60 -2.46
CA GLY A 58 -4.79 2.63 -3.26
C GLY A 58 -3.87 3.58 -2.47
N SER A 59 -3.92 3.60 -1.14
CA SER A 59 -2.99 4.40 -0.32
C SER A 59 -1.56 3.87 -0.43
N TRP A 60 -0.60 4.79 -0.46
CA TRP A 60 0.82 4.48 -0.34
C TRP A 60 1.22 4.45 1.13
N VAL A 61 1.90 3.40 1.55
CA VAL A 61 2.19 3.15 2.97
C VAL A 61 3.60 2.62 3.20
N PHE A 62 4.16 2.97 4.35
CA PHE A 62 5.29 2.24 4.92
C PHE A 62 4.77 1.17 5.87
N ALA A 63 5.40 0.01 5.86
CA ALA A 63 5.04 -1.11 6.72
C ALA A 63 6.29 -1.84 7.25
N SER A 64 6.16 -2.49 8.40
CA SER A 64 7.19 -3.42 8.87
C SER A 64 7.24 -4.63 7.95
N SER A 65 8.46 -5.02 7.56
CA SER A 65 8.70 -6.10 6.61
C SER A 65 8.36 -7.46 7.24
N PRO A 66 7.61 -8.32 6.54
CA PRO A 66 7.39 -9.70 6.97
C PRO A 66 8.62 -10.59 6.69
N PHE A 67 9.66 -10.08 6.00
CA PHE A 67 10.83 -10.84 5.56
C PHE A 67 12.04 -10.73 6.50
N GLY A 68 12.06 -9.74 7.38
CA GLY A 68 13.21 -9.50 8.25
C GLY A 68 12.90 -8.50 9.37
N ALA A 69 13.43 -8.78 10.56
CA ALA A 69 13.24 -7.91 11.71
C ALA A 69 13.80 -6.50 11.43
N ASN A 70 13.06 -5.48 11.85
CA ASN A 70 13.40 -4.05 11.71
C ASN A 70 13.61 -3.56 10.26
N GLN A 71 13.21 -4.34 9.26
CA GLN A 71 13.17 -3.84 7.89
C GLN A 71 11.84 -3.14 7.63
N ILE A 72 11.89 -2.08 6.84
CA ILE A 72 10.71 -1.34 6.41
C ILE A 72 10.55 -1.56 4.91
N ILE A 73 9.34 -1.90 4.51
CA ILE A 73 8.94 -1.96 3.11
C ILE A 73 8.00 -0.80 2.80
N THR A 74 7.87 -0.50 1.52
CA THR A 74 6.98 0.55 1.04
C THR A 74 6.25 0.11 -0.21
N GLY A 75 5.06 0.67 -0.42
CA GLY A 75 4.26 0.29 -1.56
C GLY A 75 2.83 0.80 -1.49
N ARG A 76 2.00 0.28 -2.39
CA ARG A 76 0.59 0.66 -2.54
C ARG A 76 -0.32 -0.46 -2.06
N ILE A 77 -1.28 -0.13 -1.20
CA ILE A 77 -2.29 -1.10 -0.75
C ILE A 77 -3.16 -1.50 -1.95
N ILE A 78 -3.20 -2.80 -2.27
CA ILE A 78 -4.08 -3.34 -3.32
C ILE A 78 -5.38 -3.90 -2.75
N GLU A 79 -5.33 -4.43 -1.52
CA GLU A 79 -6.48 -5.06 -0.89
C GLU A 79 -6.30 -5.09 0.63
N ILE A 80 -7.42 -5.01 1.35
CA ILE A 80 -7.48 -5.13 2.80
C ILE A 80 -8.54 -6.18 3.11
N ILE A 81 -8.17 -7.22 3.85
CA ILE A 81 -9.05 -8.33 4.18
C ILE A 81 -8.94 -8.70 5.66
N CYS A 82 -10.02 -9.23 6.23
CA CYS A 82 -10.02 -9.82 7.56
C CYS A 82 -10.65 -11.20 7.56
N GLN A 83 -10.20 -12.04 8.48
CA GLN A 83 -10.80 -13.35 8.69
C GLN A 83 -12.24 -13.18 9.19
N GLU A 84 -13.16 -13.93 8.59
CA GLU A 84 -14.59 -13.85 8.92
C GLU A 84 -14.89 -14.15 10.39
N SER A 85 -14.36 -15.24 10.92
CA SER A 85 -14.62 -15.67 12.30
C SER A 85 -13.82 -14.87 13.34
N ASN A 86 -12.80 -14.12 12.92
CA ASN A 86 -11.93 -13.37 13.82
C ASN A 86 -11.33 -12.14 13.13
N GLN A 87 -11.98 -10.98 13.29
CA GLN A 87 -11.52 -9.72 12.70
C GLN A 87 -10.16 -9.22 13.22
N SER A 88 -9.62 -9.81 14.30
CA SER A 88 -8.27 -9.49 14.75
C SER A 88 -7.20 -10.03 13.80
N LEU A 89 -7.48 -11.10 13.06
CA LEU A 89 -6.63 -11.53 11.95
C LEU A 89 -7.03 -10.73 10.71
N ASN A 90 -6.27 -9.69 10.44
CA ASN A 90 -6.39 -8.90 9.23
C ASN A 90 -5.06 -8.90 8.46
N ILE A 91 -5.19 -8.85 7.14
CA ILE A 91 -4.11 -8.86 6.19
C ILE A 91 -4.30 -7.68 5.24
N VAL A 92 -3.22 -6.94 5.02
CA VAL A 92 -3.11 -5.88 4.04
C VAL A 92 -2.17 -6.38 2.96
N LEU A 93 -2.66 -6.40 1.72
CA LEU A 93 -1.86 -6.75 0.55
C LEU A 93 -1.27 -5.47 -0.03
N ILE A 94 0.05 -5.45 -0.20
CA ILE A 94 0.81 -4.29 -0.66
C ILE A 94 1.59 -4.68 -1.92
N ASP A 95 1.39 -3.94 -3.01
CA ASP A 95 2.32 -3.96 -4.15
C ASP A 95 3.59 -3.21 -3.75
N LEU A 96 4.72 -3.91 -3.76
CA LEU A 96 6.01 -3.44 -3.30
C LEU A 96 6.68 -2.51 -4.30
N PHE A 97 7.30 -1.46 -3.75
CA PHE A 97 8.16 -0.53 -4.47
C PHE A 97 9.47 -0.34 -3.71
N GLU A 98 10.51 0.04 -4.43
CA GLU A 98 11.81 0.40 -3.88
C GLU A 98 12.04 1.89 -4.00
N ILE A 99 12.66 2.48 -2.98
CA ILE A 99 13.13 3.86 -3.03
C ILE A 99 14.44 3.85 -3.82
N LEU A 100 14.46 4.59 -4.93
CA LEU A 100 15.65 4.75 -5.74
C LEU A 100 16.70 5.58 -5.01
N SER A 101 17.97 5.21 -5.20
CA SER A 101 19.12 5.98 -4.71
C SER A 101 19.28 7.32 -5.41
N GLU A 102 18.77 7.44 -6.64
CA GLU A 102 18.73 8.70 -7.36
C GLU A 102 17.48 9.51 -6.99
N ARG A 103 17.67 10.82 -6.83
CA ARG A 103 16.58 11.77 -6.60
C ARG A 103 16.02 12.27 -7.93
N HIS A 104 14.75 12.67 -7.94
CA HIS A 104 14.11 13.25 -9.10
C HIS A 104 14.87 14.50 -9.57
N PRO A 105 15.28 14.60 -10.85
CA PRO A 105 16.21 15.64 -11.31
C PRO A 105 15.65 17.07 -11.20
N ILE A 106 14.32 17.22 -11.26
CA ILE A 106 13.67 18.53 -11.19
C ILE A 106 13.27 18.88 -9.75
N PHE A 107 12.80 17.88 -8.98
CA PHE A 107 12.21 18.13 -7.66
C PHE A 107 13.19 17.88 -6.51
N GLY A 108 14.32 17.20 -6.76
CA GLY A 108 15.26 16.78 -5.72
C GLY A 108 14.67 15.78 -4.72
N MET A 109 13.56 15.12 -5.07
CA MET A 109 12.80 14.26 -4.17
C MET A 109 13.11 12.77 -4.37
N PRO A 110 12.90 11.94 -3.33
CA PRO A 110 13.00 10.48 -3.47
C PRO A 110 12.01 9.95 -4.51
N MET A 111 12.45 8.96 -5.28
CA MET A 111 11.64 8.30 -6.30
C MET A 111 11.36 6.85 -5.92
N LEU A 112 10.26 6.31 -6.45
CA LEU A 112 9.83 4.93 -6.28
C LEU A 112 9.78 4.24 -7.64
N SER A 113 10.20 2.98 -7.67
CA SER A 113 10.05 2.08 -8.82
C SER A 113 9.69 0.67 -8.37
N GLN A 114 9.14 -0.11 -9.30
CA GLN A 114 8.95 -1.53 -9.08
C GLN A 114 10.31 -2.26 -9.00
N PRO A 115 10.51 -3.18 -8.04
CA PRO A 115 11.72 -3.98 -7.93
C PRO A 115 11.93 -4.77 -9.22
N PHE A 116 13.07 -4.57 -9.90
CA PHE A 116 13.40 -5.23 -11.18
C PHE A 116 12.35 -5.07 -12.29
N GLY A 117 11.47 -4.06 -12.21
CA GLY A 117 10.36 -3.88 -13.15
C GLY A 117 9.25 -4.93 -13.03
N GLU A 118 9.20 -5.68 -11.92
CA GLU A 118 8.21 -6.71 -11.67
C GLU A 118 7.25 -6.28 -10.56
N GLN A 119 5.95 -6.55 -10.75
CA GLN A 119 4.98 -6.40 -9.67
C GLN A 119 5.18 -7.51 -8.64
N ARG A 120 5.53 -7.13 -7.41
CA ARG A 120 5.65 -8.04 -6.28
C ARG A 120 4.68 -7.64 -5.19
N THR A 121 3.87 -8.57 -4.73
CA THR A 121 2.92 -8.32 -3.64
C THR A 121 3.46 -8.92 -2.34
N ALA A 122 3.31 -8.20 -1.23
CA ALA A 122 3.53 -8.73 0.12
C ALA A 122 2.24 -8.68 0.93
N ALA A 123 2.04 -9.68 1.79
CA ALA A 123 0.97 -9.72 2.78
C ALA A 123 1.54 -9.29 4.13
N VAL A 124 0.98 -8.26 4.76
CA VAL A 124 1.37 -7.81 6.11
C VAL A 124 0.16 -7.74 7.01
N HIS A 125 0.35 -7.82 8.33
CA HIS A 125 -0.76 -7.56 9.25
C HIS A 125 -1.07 -6.07 9.29
N GLY A 126 -2.33 -5.71 9.53
CA GLY A 126 -2.74 -4.30 9.61
C GLY A 126 -2.03 -3.53 10.72
N GLN A 127 -1.63 -4.20 11.81
CA GLN A 127 -0.82 -3.61 12.87
C GLN A 127 0.61 -3.23 12.44
N ASP A 128 1.10 -3.85 11.36
CA ASP A 128 2.45 -3.61 10.84
C ASP A 128 2.48 -2.43 9.86
N ILE A 129 1.30 -1.88 9.49
CA ILE A 129 1.21 -0.64 8.71
C ILE A 129 1.61 0.53 9.60
N LEU A 130 2.68 1.23 9.22
CA LEU A 130 3.23 2.32 10.00
C LEU A 130 2.42 3.61 9.79
N PHE A 131 2.41 4.12 8.56
CA PHE A 131 1.70 5.35 8.17
C PHE A 131 1.56 5.44 6.65
N ASP A 132 0.63 6.28 6.20
CA ASP A 132 0.48 6.63 4.79
C ASP A 132 1.30 7.85 4.39
N TYR A 133 1.60 7.94 3.10
CA TYR A 133 2.32 9.06 2.51
C TYR A 133 1.84 9.39 1.10
N ASN A 134 2.20 10.59 0.63
CA ASN A 134 1.75 11.13 -0.63
C ASN A 134 2.78 10.86 -1.71
N VAL A 135 2.29 10.32 -2.82
CA VAL A 135 3.07 9.95 -3.99
C VAL A 135 2.42 10.56 -5.21
N GLN A 136 3.24 11.01 -6.16
CA GLN A 136 2.80 11.53 -7.45
C GLN A 136 3.47 10.73 -8.55
N HIS A 137 2.76 10.51 -9.65
CA HIS A 137 3.37 9.87 -10.82
C HIS A 137 4.36 10.83 -11.46
N ASP A 138 5.48 10.30 -11.96
CA ASP A 138 6.50 11.07 -12.68
C ASP A 138 6.06 11.32 -14.13
N CYS A 139 4.94 12.01 -14.30
CA CYS A 139 4.34 12.27 -15.61
C CYS A 139 5.32 12.91 -16.62
N PRO A 140 6.17 13.89 -16.22
CA PRO A 140 7.12 14.48 -17.15
C PRO A 140 8.18 13.49 -17.66
N ALA A 141 8.72 12.61 -16.82
CA ALA A 141 9.73 11.65 -17.26
C ALA A 141 9.13 10.46 -18.02
N VAL A 142 7.87 10.11 -17.71
CA VAL A 142 7.17 8.94 -18.27
C VAL A 142 6.38 9.29 -19.54
N GLY A 143 6.20 10.58 -19.85
CA GLY A 143 5.53 11.03 -21.07
C GLY A 143 4.01 10.86 -21.04
N CYS A 144 3.40 11.02 -19.87
CA CYS A 144 1.94 10.93 -19.73
C CYS A 144 1.23 12.00 -20.56
N ILE A 145 0.16 11.61 -21.25
CA ILE A 145 -0.57 12.50 -22.16
C ILE A 145 -1.76 13.10 -21.41
N GLY A 146 -1.76 14.42 -21.27
CA GLY A 146 -2.95 15.13 -20.81
C GLY A 146 -4.05 15.01 -21.86
N THR A 147 -5.22 14.52 -21.47
CA THR A 147 -6.40 14.58 -22.34
C THR A 147 -7.08 15.93 -22.15
N GLU A 148 -7.25 16.66 -23.26
CA GLU A 148 -7.70 18.06 -23.26
C GLU A 148 -9.14 18.23 -22.74
N ASP A 149 -9.94 17.16 -22.71
CA ASP A 149 -11.37 17.25 -22.45
C ASP A 149 -11.78 17.38 -20.98
N ASN A 150 -10.91 17.12 -19.99
CA ASN A 150 -11.26 17.25 -18.56
C ASN A 150 -10.06 17.41 -17.59
N GLY A 151 -8.85 17.66 -18.09
CA GLY A 151 -7.65 17.67 -17.24
C GLY A 151 -7.27 16.28 -16.71
N ALA A 152 -7.83 15.21 -17.29
CA ALA A 152 -7.47 13.83 -16.97
C ALA A 152 -6.15 13.47 -17.65
N ILE A 153 -5.16 13.03 -16.87
CA ILE A 153 -3.87 12.60 -17.38
C ILE A 153 -3.95 11.10 -17.65
N SER A 154 -3.65 10.67 -18.89
CA SER A 154 -3.47 9.26 -19.22
C SER A 154 -2.05 8.85 -18.85
N HIS A 155 -1.93 8.01 -17.82
CA HIS A 155 -0.62 7.57 -17.32
C HIS A 155 -0.05 6.48 -18.23
N ALA A 156 1.22 6.61 -18.60
CA ALA A 156 1.92 5.53 -19.31
C ALA A 156 2.15 4.33 -18.37
N PRO A 157 2.33 3.11 -18.91
CA PRO A 157 2.39 1.88 -18.11
C PRO A 157 3.65 1.76 -17.24
N LEU A 158 4.59 2.71 -17.34
CA LEU A 158 5.78 2.74 -16.50
C LEU A 158 5.41 3.30 -15.11
N GLU A 159 5.45 2.43 -14.11
CA GLU A 159 5.15 2.74 -12.71
C GLU A 159 6.36 3.41 -12.02
N ARG A 160 6.63 4.66 -12.41
CA ARG A 160 7.64 5.54 -11.79
C ARG A 160 6.96 6.66 -11.03
N HIS A 161 7.34 6.83 -9.77
CA HIS A 161 6.69 7.79 -8.90
C HIS A 161 7.68 8.62 -8.07
N VAL A 162 7.21 9.77 -7.60
CA VAL A 162 7.95 10.71 -6.75
C VAL A 162 7.25 10.82 -5.40
N ILE A 163 8.00 10.66 -4.32
CA ILE A 163 7.48 10.87 -2.96
C ILE A 163 7.38 12.39 -2.73
N ASN A 164 6.16 12.91 -2.57
CA ASN A 164 5.95 14.35 -2.44
C ASN A 164 6.31 14.84 -1.03
N ALA A 165 7.58 15.14 -0.80
CA ALA A 165 8.17 15.71 0.43
C ALA A 165 7.53 17.01 0.95
N HIS A 166 6.70 17.70 0.16
CA HIS A 166 6.18 19.03 0.49
C HIS A 166 4.74 19.05 1.00
N ALA A 167 3.97 17.98 0.83
CA ALA A 167 2.52 17.96 1.13
C ALA A 167 2.17 17.11 2.36
N PHE A 168 2.79 17.37 3.52
CA PHE A 168 2.78 16.37 4.61
C PHE A 168 2.21 16.78 5.97
N HIS A 169 1.26 15.95 6.44
CA HIS A 169 0.95 15.77 7.86
C HIS A 169 1.96 14.85 8.58
N ASN A 170 2.71 14.01 7.85
CA ASN A 170 3.63 12.98 8.39
C ASN A 170 5.13 13.23 8.03
N ALA A 171 5.53 14.47 7.76
CA ALA A 171 6.88 14.78 7.24
C ALA A 171 8.02 14.32 8.18
N HIS A 172 7.76 14.30 9.47
CA HIS A 172 8.72 13.86 10.49
C HIS A 172 9.01 12.36 10.39
N LEU A 173 7.98 11.51 10.18
CA LEU A 173 8.13 10.07 10.04
C LEU A 173 8.89 9.68 8.76
N LEU A 174 8.66 10.43 7.67
CA LEU A 174 9.38 10.18 6.41
C LEU A 174 10.89 10.39 6.53
N ARG A 175 11.32 11.35 7.34
CA ARG A 175 12.75 11.61 7.59
C ARG A 175 13.43 10.49 8.37
N GLU A 176 12.67 9.64 9.05
CA GLU A 176 13.19 8.49 9.80
C GLU A 176 13.33 7.26 8.91
N VAL A 177 12.46 7.09 7.90
CA VAL A 177 12.42 5.87 7.06
C VAL A 177 13.11 6.02 5.70
N ILE A 178 13.25 7.23 5.18
CA ILE A 178 13.90 7.48 3.88
C ILE A 178 15.41 7.65 4.11
N PRO A 179 16.27 6.88 3.40
CA PRO A 179 17.72 7.08 3.43
C PRO A 179 18.10 8.53 3.06
N ARG A 180 19.09 9.11 3.77
CA ARG A 180 19.53 10.49 3.52
C ARG A 180 20.28 10.64 2.21
#